data_AF-A0A3A9ERG9-F1
#
_entry.id   AF-A0A3A9ERG9-F1
#
_cell.length_a   1.000
_cell.length_b   1.000
_cell.length_c   1.000
_cell.angle_alpha   90.00
_cell.angle_beta   90.00
_cell.angle_gamma   90.00
#
_symmetry.space_group_name_H-M   'P 1'
#
loop_
_entity.id
_entity.type
_entity.pdbx_description
1 polymer ?
#
loop_
_entity_poly.entity_id
_entity_poly.type
_entity_poly.pdbx_seq_one_letter_code
_entity_poly.pdbx_strand_id
1 'polypeptide(L)'
;MGKPYRECPHCGAHLDAGERCDCGEPEQQEQTAAEDQPRMRLIAVCREVDKDTGRIAVYPLDKEIDGMTVTALKIRATMNPELRYFTLVSTRWERFGAAITSILKRRTVTAADVDRIGGIVEL
;
A
#
# COMPACT_ATOMS: atom_id res chain seq x y z
N MET A 1 -13.39 -18.76 -57.59
CA MET A 1 -13.55 -17.57 -56.71
C MET A 1 -13.01 -17.96 -55.34
N GLY A 2 -11.85 -17.43 -54.96
CA GLY A 2 -11.27 -17.70 -53.63
C GLY A 2 -12.00 -16.89 -52.56
N LYS A 3 -12.17 -17.47 -51.36
CA LYS A 3 -12.72 -16.76 -50.20
C LYS A 3 -11.77 -15.57 -49.88
N PRO A 4 -12.29 -14.37 -49.57
CA PRO A 4 -11.47 -13.17 -49.37
C PRO A 4 -10.69 -13.15 -48.04
N TYR A 5 -10.98 -14.10 -47.14
CA TYR A 5 -10.41 -14.22 -45.80
C TYR A 5 -9.55 -15.48 -45.67
N ARG A 6 -8.63 -15.45 -44.69
CA ARG A 6 -7.84 -16.61 -44.27
C ARG A 6 -8.31 -17.10 -42.91
N GLU A 7 -8.52 -18.39 -42.75
CA GLU A 7 -8.92 -18.96 -41.46
C GLU A 7 -7.68 -19.26 -40.59
N CYS A 8 -7.71 -18.86 -39.31
CA CYS A 8 -6.65 -19.10 -38.35
C CYS A 8 -6.57 -20.61 -38.03
N PRO A 9 -5.41 -21.27 -38.21
CA PRO A 9 -5.29 -22.72 -37.95
C PRO A 9 -5.36 -23.08 -36.47
N HIS A 10 -5.22 -22.11 -35.56
CA HIS A 10 -5.22 -22.34 -34.11
C HIS A 10 -6.62 -22.22 -33.47
N CYS A 11 -7.43 -21.25 -33.87
CA CYS A 11 -8.75 -21.00 -33.26
C CYS A 11 -9.91 -20.99 -34.27
N GLY A 12 -9.64 -21.10 -35.57
CA GLY A 12 -10.67 -21.09 -36.62
C GLY A 12 -11.23 -19.70 -36.95
N ALA A 13 -10.65 -18.61 -36.43
CA ALA A 13 -11.11 -17.26 -36.72
C ALA A 13 -10.90 -16.87 -38.20
N HIS A 14 -11.86 -16.15 -38.79
CA HIS A 14 -11.73 -15.58 -40.13
C HIS A 14 -10.93 -14.27 -40.07
N LEU A 15 -9.75 -14.24 -40.67
CA LEU A 15 -8.83 -13.10 -40.70
C LEU A 15 -8.87 -12.41 -42.06
N ASP A 16 -8.94 -11.08 -42.05
CA ASP A 16 -8.83 -10.26 -43.24
C ASP A 16 -7.38 -10.15 -43.75
N ALA A 17 -7.21 -9.64 -44.98
CA ALA A 17 -5.91 -9.52 -45.61
C ALA A 17 -4.98 -8.57 -44.83
N GLY A 18 -4.03 -9.14 -44.08
CA GLY A 18 -3.06 -8.41 -43.26
C GLY A 18 -3.33 -8.46 -41.75
N GLU A 19 -4.46 -9.04 -41.34
CA GLU A 19 -4.78 -9.23 -39.93
C GLU A 19 -4.04 -10.45 -39.35
N ARG A 20 -3.46 -10.28 -38.16
CA ARG A 20 -2.79 -11.35 -37.41
C ARG A 20 -3.71 -11.77 -36.27
N CYS A 21 -3.83 -13.08 -36.06
CA CYS A 21 -4.61 -13.61 -34.94
C CYS A 21 -3.76 -13.70 -33.68
N ASP A 22 -4.22 -13.10 -32.58
CA ASP A 22 -3.52 -13.05 -31.30
C ASP A 22 -3.75 -14.30 -30.43
N CYS A 23 -4.46 -15.32 -30.94
CA CYS A 23 -4.81 -16.53 -30.18
C CYS A 23 -3.62 -17.40 -29.73
N GLY A 24 -2.42 -17.10 -30.24
CA GLY A 24 -1.17 -17.80 -29.93
C GLY A 24 -0.16 -16.94 -29.18
N GLU A 25 -0.51 -15.72 -28.77
CA GLU A 25 0.29 -15.01 -27.77
C GLU A 25 0.03 -15.70 -26.43
N PRO A 26 1.02 -16.40 -25.84
CA PRO A 26 0.91 -16.71 -24.44
C PRO A 26 0.72 -15.36 -23.76
N GLU A 27 -0.38 -15.18 -23.02
CA GLU A 27 -0.37 -14.25 -21.90
C GLU A 27 0.88 -14.63 -21.14
N GLN A 28 1.96 -13.86 -21.31
CA GLN A 28 3.16 -14.02 -20.53
C GLN A 28 2.74 -13.62 -19.14
N GLN A 29 2.18 -14.60 -18.43
CA GLN A 29 2.15 -14.70 -16.99
C GLN A 29 3.61 -14.73 -16.57
N GLU A 30 4.22 -13.56 -16.61
CA GLU A 30 5.50 -13.29 -16.00
C GLU A 30 5.22 -13.26 -14.50
N GLN A 31 5.10 -14.47 -13.94
CA GLN A 31 5.30 -14.71 -12.53
C GLN A 31 6.78 -14.43 -12.23
N THR A 32 7.14 -13.15 -12.14
CA THR A 32 8.40 -12.73 -11.55
C THR A 32 8.13 -11.52 -10.67
N ALA A 33 8.14 -11.76 -9.36
CA ALA A 33 7.89 -10.82 -8.26
C ALA A 33 6.45 -10.28 -8.20
N ALA A 34 5.86 -10.35 -7.01
CA ALA A 34 4.59 -9.70 -6.69
C ALA A 34 4.63 -8.25 -7.21
N GLU A 35 3.83 -7.97 -8.22
CA GLU A 35 3.75 -6.64 -8.81
C GLU A 35 3.40 -5.64 -7.73
N ASP A 36 4.40 -4.80 -7.47
CA ASP A 36 4.38 -3.46 -6.93
C ASP A 36 3.43 -2.56 -7.74
N GLN A 37 2.15 -2.95 -7.82
CA GLN A 37 1.11 -1.97 -8.08
C GLN A 37 0.97 -1.21 -6.76
N PRO A 38 1.12 0.13 -6.71
CA PRO A 38 0.79 0.89 -5.52
C PRO A 38 -0.74 0.89 -5.39
N ARG A 39 -1.33 -0.25 -4.98
CA ARG A 39 -2.68 -0.28 -4.45
C ARG A 39 -2.62 0.63 -3.25
N MET A 40 -3.33 1.75 -3.36
CA MET A 40 -3.50 2.70 -2.28
C MET A 40 -4.12 1.94 -1.11
N ARG A 41 -3.29 1.58 -0.15
CA ARG A 41 -3.66 0.78 1.02
C ARG A 41 -3.55 1.62 2.26
N LEU A 42 -4.39 1.34 3.25
CA LEU A 42 -4.26 1.94 4.55
C LEU A 42 -3.13 1.24 5.30
N ILE A 43 -2.17 2.02 5.81
CA ILE A 43 -1.10 1.53 6.67
C ILE A 43 -1.23 2.15 8.05
N ALA A 44 -0.61 1.51 9.05
CA ALA A 44 -0.42 2.10 10.36
C ALA A 44 1.06 2.40 10.60
N VAL A 45 1.32 3.48 11.32
CA VAL A 45 2.64 3.90 11.80
C VAL A 45 2.60 3.83 13.32
N CYS A 46 3.52 3.05 13.88
CA CYS A 46 3.73 2.98 15.32
C CYS A 46 4.68 4.10 15.74
N ARG A 47 4.30 4.83 16.78
CA ARG A 47 5.20 5.65 17.60
C ARG A 47 5.33 4.98 18.95
N GLU A 48 6.55 4.58 19.29
CA GLU A 48 6.87 3.94 20.55
C GLU A 48 7.86 4.80 21.34
N VAL A 49 7.59 4.97 22.63
CA VAL A 49 8.48 5.64 23.58
C VAL A 49 9.02 4.61 24.56
N ASP A 50 10.33 4.46 24.60
CA ASP A 50 10.99 3.59 25.57
C ASP A 50 10.84 4.18 26.98
N LYS A 51 10.30 3.41 27.93
CA LYS A 51 9.96 3.90 29.29
C LYS A 51 11.17 4.31 30.10
N ASP A 52 12.28 3.62 29.90
CA ASP A 52 13.48 3.78 30.71
C ASP A 52 14.39 4.90 30.18
N THR A 53 14.49 5.02 28.86
CA THR A 53 15.41 5.95 28.18
C THR A 53 14.73 7.15 27.55
N GLY A 54 13.41 7.11 27.36
CA GLY A 54 12.63 8.12 26.63
C GLY A 54 12.97 8.19 25.14
N ARG A 55 13.70 7.19 24.60
CA ARG A 55 14.01 7.12 23.17
C ARG A 55 12.73 6.86 22.38
N ILE A 56 12.58 7.56 21.26
CA ILE A 56 11.37 7.48 20.44
C ILE A 56 11.67 6.77 19.13
N ALA A 57 10.98 5.67 18.90
CA ALA A 57 10.96 4.95 17.64
C ALA A 57 9.68 5.28 16.86
N VAL A 58 9.82 5.43 15.54
CA VAL A 58 8.68 5.62 14.63
C VAL A 58 8.93 4.77 13.40
N TYR A 59 7.98 3.89 13.08
CA TYR A 59 8.11 2.94 11.98
C TYR A 59 6.73 2.49 11.47
N PRO A 60 6.59 2.20 10.17
CA PRO A 60 5.37 1.66 9.61
C PRO A 60 5.20 0.20 10.05
N LEU A 61 3.96 -0.26 10.19
CA LEU A 61 3.64 -1.66 10.37
C LEU A 61 3.54 -2.33 9.00
N ASP A 62 4.29 -3.42 8.82
CA ASP A 62 4.22 -4.28 7.64
C ASP A 62 3.03 -5.24 7.74
N LYS A 63 1.83 -4.66 7.84
CA LYS A 63 0.57 -5.41 7.87
C LYS A 63 -0.52 -4.56 7.24
N GLU A 64 -1.33 -5.19 6.39
CA GLU A 64 -2.53 -4.56 5.86
C GLU A 64 -3.51 -4.25 7.01
N ILE A 65 -4.06 -3.03 7.00
CA ILE A 65 -4.95 -2.55 8.05
C ILE A 65 -6.40 -2.88 7.68
N ASP A 66 -6.98 -3.83 8.41
CA ASP A 66 -8.41 -4.14 8.43
C ASP A 66 -9.06 -3.69 9.76
N GLY A 67 -10.38 -3.84 9.87
CA GLY A 67 -11.13 -3.41 11.06
C GLY A 67 -10.70 -4.09 12.36
N MET A 68 -10.30 -5.37 12.29
CA MET A 68 -9.79 -6.10 13.45
C MET A 68 -8.41 -5.57 13.88
N THR A 69 -7.55 -5.27 12.91
CA THR A 69 -6.23 -4.68 13.17
C THR A 69 -6.37 -3.30 13.80
N VAL A 70 -7.26 -2.44 13.30
CA VAL A 70 -7.55 -1.13 13.94
C VAL A 70 -7.99 -1.32 15.40
N THR A 71 -8.91 -2.26 15.64
CA THR A 71 -9.42 -2.53 17.00
C THR A 71 -8.30 -3.01 17.92
N ALA A 72 -7.47 -3.94 17.46
CA ALA A 72 -6.34 -4.46 18.24
C ALA A 72 -5.31 -3.36 18.57
N LEU A 73 -5.01 -2.47 17.61
CA LEU A 73 -4.08 -1.36 17.82
C LEU A 73 -4.62 -0.35 18.84
N LYS A 74 -5.92 -0.01 18.79
CA LYS A 74 -6.58 0.84 19.80
C LYS A 74 -6.49 0.23 21.20
N ILE A 75 -6.78 -1.07 21.32
CA ILE A 75 -6.67 -1.80 22.59
C ILE A 75 -5.23 -1.74 23.11
N ARG A 76 -4.24 -2.00 22.24
CA ARG A 76 -2.83 -1.99 22.61
C ARG A 76 -2.34 -0.60 23.08
N ALA A 77 -2.76 0.47 22.41
CA ALA A 77 -2.47 1.85 22.83
C ALA A 77 -3.16 2.21 24.15
N THR A 78 -4.36 1.68 24.40
CA THR A 78 -5.07 1.87 25.67
C THR A 78 -4.33 1.17 26.83
N MET A 79 -3.81 -0.03 26.59
CA MET A 79 -3.07 -0.81 27.59
C MET A 79 -1.64 -0.32 27.81
N ASN A 80 -1.04 0.35 26.82
CA ASN A 80 0.32 0.88 26.91
C ASN A 80 0.40 2.31 26.37
N PRO A 81 0.40 3.34 27.25
CA PRO A 81 0.37 4.75 26.83
C PRO A 81 1.61 5.20 26.05
N GLU A 82 2.70 4.42 26.09
CA GLU A 82 3.90 4.69 25.31
C GLU A 82 3.76 4.34 23.82
N LEU A 83 2.73 3.57 23.47
CA LEU A 83 2.41 3.19 22.10
C LEU A 83 1.30 4.09 21.58
N ARG A 84 1.58 4.82 20.51
CA ARG A 84 0.59 5.59 19.75
C ARG A 84 0.61 5.12 18.31
N TYR A 85 -0.58 4.94 17.73
CA TYR A 85 -0.73 4.46 16.35
C TYR A 85 -1.38 5.53 15.50
N PHE A 86 -0.85 5.71 14.30
CA PHE A 86 -1.37 6.65 13.31
C PHE A 86 -1.68 5.89 12.03
N THR A 87 -2.80 6.17 11.38
CA THR A 87 -3.14 5.60 10.08
C THR A 87 -3.07 6.64 8.98
N LEU A 88 -2.58 6.21 7.83
CA LEU A 88 -2.50 7.00 6.61
C LEU A 88 -2.46 6.09 5.39
N VAL A 89 -2.66 6.66 4.22
CA VAL A 89 -2.53 5.93 2.94
C VAL A 89 -1.06 5.68 2.60
N SER A 90 -0.76 4.50 2.06
CA SER A 90 0.59 4.05 1.70
C SER A 90 1.34 5.06 0.84
N THR A 91 0.67 5.61 -0.18
CA THR A 91 1.23 6.62 -1.10
C THR A 91 1.71 7.88 -0.39
N ARG A 92 1.10 8.24 0.73
CA ARG A 92 1.52 9.39 1.54
C ARG A 92 2.75 9.07 2.37
N TRP A 93 2.85 7.85 2.88
CA TRP A 93 4.04 7.38 3.58
C TRP A 93 5.24 7.27 2.65
N GLU A 94 5.06 6.71 1.46
CA GLU A 94 6.12 6.56 0.46
C GLU A 94 6.70 7.93 0.06
N ARG A 95 5.83 8.94 -0.11
CA ARG A 95 6.24 10.28 -0.54
C ARG A 95 6.77 11.16 0.60
N PHE A 96 6.23 11.04 1.81
CA PHE A 96 6.49 11.99 2.91
C PHE A 96 6.97 11.32 4.21
N GLY A 97 7.29 10.02 4.18
CA GLY A 97 7.59 9.22 5.37
C GLY A 97 8.71 9.80 6.24
N ALA A 98 9.76 10.35 5.63
CA ALA A 98 10.85 11.00 6.38
C ALA A 98 10.36 12.24 7.16
N ALA A 99 9.53 13.08 6.55
CA ALA A 99 8.97 14.28 7.20
C ALA A 99 7.99 13.90 8.32
N ILE A 100 7.10 12.94 8.05
CA ILE A 100 6.15 12.39 9.03
C ILE A 100 6.92 11.81 10.22
N THR A 101 7.93 10.98 9.95
CA THR A 101 8.82 10.40 10.97
C THR A 101 9.49 11.49 11.80
N SER A 102 10.02 12.54 11.17
CA SER A 102 10.67 13.64 11.88
C SER A 102 9.72 14.38 12.83
N ILE A 103 8.43 14.51 12.47
CA ILE A 103 7.43 15.14 13.33
C ILE A 103 7.03 14.20 14.47
N LEU A 104 6.77 12.92 14.17
CA LEU A 104 6.35 11.94 15.17
C LEU A 104 7.46 11.59 16.19
N LYS A 105 8.74 11.75 15.81
CA LYS A 105 9.90 11.61 16.71
C LYS A 105 10.07 12.76 17.70
N ARG A 106 9.25 13.82 17.63
CA ARG A 106 9.28 14.89 18.63
C ARG A 106 8.88 14.36 20.00
N ARG A 107 9.48 14.95 21.05
CA ARG A 107 9.20 14.60 22.45
C ARG A 107 7.71 14.74 22.78
N THR A 108 7.08 15.79 22.24
CA THR A 108 5.65 16.04 22.34
C THR A 108 5.07 16.18 20.95
N VAL A 109 3.99 15.44 20.68
CA VAL A 109 3.23 15.47 19.42
C VAL A 109 1.77 15.73 19.80
N THR A 110 1.29 16.93 19.47
CA THR A 110 -0.09 17.35 19.75
C THR A 110 -1.02 17.01 18.59
N ALA A 111 -2.33 16.99 18.83
CA ALA A 111 -3.32 16.80 17.77
C ALA A 111 -3.17 17.85 16.64
N ALA A 112 -2.82 19.09 16.98
CA ALA A 112 -2.57 20.15 16.00
C ALA A 112 -1.31 19.88 15.15
N ASP A 113 -0.29 19.21 15.69
CA ASP A 113 0.88 18.80 14.91
C ASP A 113 0.51 17.72 13.89
N VAL A 114 -0.35 16.77 14.30
CA VAL A 114 -0.86 15.70 13.42
C VAL A 114 -1.76 16.28 12.33
N ASP A 115 -2.65 17.21 12.69
CA ASP A 115 -3.56 17.87 11.75
C ASP A 115 -2.78 18.66 10.67
N ARG A 116 -1.70 19.37 11.06
CA ARG A 116 -0.83 20.07 10.11
C ARG A 116 -0.08 19.16 9.14
N ILE A 117 0.13 17.88 9.48
CA ILE A 117 0.67 16.91 8.51
C ILE A 117 -0.36 16.68 7.41
N GLY A 118 -1.65 16.59 7.75
CA GLY A 118 -2.75 16.30 6.85
C GLY A 118 -2.73 14.86 6.33
N GLY A 119 -3.90 14.26 6.13
CA GLY A 119 -4.02 12.89 5.58
C GLY A 119 -3.44 11.79 6.47
N ILE A 120 -3.36 12.04 7.78
CA ILE A 120 -2.95 11.11 8.83
C ILE A 120 -3.91 11.26 10.02
N VAL A 121 -4.26 10.16 10.68
CA VAL A 121 -5.21 10.14 11.80
C VAL A 121 -4.65 9.29 12.92
N GLU A 122 -4.74 9.75 14.16
CA GLU A 122 -4.40 8.95 15.35
C GLU A 122 -5.54 7.97 15.68
N LEU A 123 -5.21 6.71 15.98
CA LEU A 123 -6.18 5.65 16.30
C LEU A 123 -6.66 5.69 17.74
#